data_AF-A0A1F2P9M5-F1
#
_entry.id   AF-A0A1F2P9M5-F1
#
_cell.length_a   1.000
_cell.length_b   1.000
_cell.length_c   1.000
_cell.angle_alpha   90.00
_cell.angle_beta   90.00
_cell.angle_gamma   90.00
#
_symmetry.space_group_name_H-M   'P 1'
#
loop_
_entity.id
_entity.type
_entity.pdbx_description
1 polymer ?
#
loop_
_entity_poly.entity_id
_entity_poly.type
_entity_poly.pdbx_seq_one_letter_code
_entity_poly.pdbx_strand_id
1 'polypeptide(L)'
;MKKLISKIVHSILTGEDYRTYVLATINKRFIDKVQELTTEIFEYKRKGDVWLEKLLDDTYEKKGKENKFKLLWFGGLNDKTVKNMTGGTSKKEVCLDLGKKNIEAFRLLLSEIESSENLYQIRIIIKKDTEQVELDEIESIIFVNTISAMKLTIQGGAWSEVGKQTEKSLLFTIFQLLKIPEEDYVLIFDEMKKKDLVGNREIDAIIFNRDKEPLTVELKLLGIGNPEIGDEALARKVDLFL
;
A
#
# COMPACT_ATOMS: atom_id res chain seq x y z
N MET A 1 -11.61 7.09 9.52
CA MET A 1 -11.59 5.64 9.26
C MET A 1 -12.92 4.97 9.61
N LYS A 2 -13.38 4.95 10.88
CA LYS A 2 -14.68 4.34 11.27
C LYS A 2 -15.88 4.75 10.40
N LYS A 3 -16.05 6.06 10.13
CA LYS A 3 -17.12 6.57 9.24
C LYS A 3 -17.03 6.04 7.80
N LEU A 4 -15.82 5.80 7.28
CA LEU A 4 -15.61 5.23 5.95
C LEU A 4 -16.01 3.76 5.92
N ILE A 5 -15.54 2.98 6.91
CA ILE A 5 -15.87 1.56 7.02
C ILE A 5 -17.38 1.34 7.17
N SER A 6 -18.06 2.16 7.98
CA SER A 6 -19.52 2.10 8.12
C SER A 6 -20.26 2.35 6.81
N LYS A 7 -19.81 3.32 6.00
CA LYS A 7 -20.38 3.55 4.66
C LYS A 7 -20.14 2.37 3.73
N ILE A 8 -18.94 1.82 3.75
CA ILE A 8 -18.59 0.65 2.92
C ILE A 8 -19.44 -0.56 3.31
N VAL A 9 -19.54 -0.87 4.60
CA VAL A 9 -20.39 -1.97 5.10
C VAL A 9 -21.85 -1.76 4.70
N HIS A 10 -22.38 -0.54 4.86
CA HIS A 10 -23.73 -0.22 4.43
C HIS A 10 -23.92 -0.47 2.93
N SER A 11 -23.05 0.07 2.08
CA SER A 11 -23.13 -0.12 0.63
C SER A 11 -23.04 -1.59 0.23
N ILE A 12 -22.18 -2.39 0.87
CA ILE A 12 -22.12 -3.84 0.61
C ILE A 12 -23.46 -4.51 0.95
N LEU A 13 -24.03 -4.21 2.12
CA LEU A 13 -25.30 -4.79 2.56
C LEU A 13 -26.51 -4.33 1.73
N THR A 14 -26.44 -3.17 1.08
CA THR A 14 -27.50 -2.64 0.20
C THR A 14 -27.26 -2.91 -1.29
N GLY A 15 -26.17 -3.58 -1.65
CA GLY A 15 -25.84 -3.88 -3.06
C GLY A 15 -25.29 -2.70 -3.85
N GLU A 16 -24.82 -1.65 -3.18
CA GLU A 16 -24.20 -0.47 -3.79
C GLU A 16 -22.67 -0.64 -3.97
N ASP A 17 -22.10 0.08 -4.93
CA ASP A 17 -20.65 0.04 -5.18
C ASP A 17 -19.84 0.88 -4.17
N TYR A 18 -19.22 0.20 -3.22
CA TYR A 18 -18.35 0.80 -2.21
C TYR A 18 -16.97 1.25 -2.74
N ARG A 19 -16.56 0.80 -3.93
CA ARG A 19 -15.18 1.01 -4.45
C ARG A 19 -14.86 2.49 -4.65
N THR A 20 -15.87 3.28 -4.98
CA THR A 20 -15.75 4.74 -5.11
C THR A 20 -15.22 5.40 -3.83
N TYR A 21 -15.60 4.91 -2.65
CA TYR A 21 -15.09 5.41 -1.36
C TYR A 21 -13.62 5.05 -1.13
N VAL A 22 -13.19 3.87 -1.59
CA VAL A 22 -11.80 3.43 -1.51
C VAL A 22 -10.93 4.27 -2.44
N LEU A 23 -11.40 4.48 -3.68
CA LEU A 23 -10.73 5.34 -4.66
C LEU A 23 -10.57 6.78 -4.15
N ALA A 24 -11.61 7.35 -3.54
CA ALA A 24 -11.53 8.68 -2.92
C ALA A 24 -10.45 8.73 -1.82
N THR A 25 -10.34 7.67 -1.01
CA THR A 25 -9.32 7.56 0.04
C THR A 25 -7.91 7.47 -0.55
N ILE A 26 -7.74 6.65 -1.60
CA ILE A 26 -6.48 6.53 -2.36
C ILE A 26 -6.07 7.87 -2.95
N ASN A 27 -7.00 8.58 -3.59
CA ASN A 27 -6.71 9.84 -4.28
C ASN A 27 -6.34 10.94 -3.28
N LYS A 28 -7.02 11.01 -2.14
CA LYS A 28 -6.63 11.94 -1.07
C LYS A 28 -5.20 11.65 -0.58
N ARG A 29 -4.91 10.39 -0.20
CA ARG A 29 -3.56 9.99 0.25
C ARG A 29 -2.49 10.28 -0.80
N PHE A 30 -2.82 10.05 -2.07
CA PHE A 30 -1.94 10.36 -3.19
C PHE A 30 -1.63 11.85 -3.27
N ILE A 31 -2.64 12.73 -3.26
CA ILE A 31 -2.43 14.18 -3.29
C ILE A 31 -1.57 14.64 -2.12
N ASP A 32 -1.91 14.20 -0.90
CA ASP A 32 -1.15 14.55 0.31
C ASP A 32 0.33 14.16 0.19
N LYS A 33 0.59 12.95 -0.34
CA LYS A 33 1.96 12.44 -0.51
C LYS A 33 2.71 13.04 -1.69
N VAL A 34 2.04 13.38 -2.79
CA VAL A 34 2.65 14.15 -3.89
C VAL A 34 3.16 15.48 -3.34
N GLN A 35 2.33 16.21 -2.59
CA GLN A 35 2.72 17.50 -2.01
C GLN A 35 3.94 17.37 -1.09
N GLU A 36 3.95 16.35 -0.22
CA GLU A 36 5.07 16.07 0.68
C GLU A 36 6.38 15.78 -0.06
N LEU A 37 6.36 14.83 -1.02
CA LEU A 37 7.56 14.47 -1.78
C LEU A 37 8.05 15.61 -2.67
N THR A 38 7.12 16.34 -3.29
CA THR A 38 7.43 17.52 -4.12
C THR A 38 8.08 18.62 -3.27
N THR A 39 7.60 18.82 -2.05
CA THR A 39 8.22 19.76 -1.10
C THR A 39 9.65 19.33 -0.77
N GLU A 40 9.89 18.06 -0.44
CA GLU A 40 11.27 17.60 -0.16
C GLU A 40 12.19 17.78 -1.37
N ILE A 41 11.75 17.41 -2.57
CA ILE A 41 12.55 17.59 -3.79
C ILE A 41 12.85 19.06 -4.04
N PHE A 42 11.87 19.96 -3.88
CA PHE A 42 12.06 21.41 -4.00
C PHE A 42 13.10 21.97 -3.01
N GLU A 43 12.99 21.59 -1.74
CA GLU A 43 13.90 22.02 -0.66
C GLU A 43 15.34 21.54 -0.90
N TYR A 44 15.52 20.38 -1.53
CA TYR A 44 16.84 19.82 -1.84
C TYR A 44 17.41 20.40 -3.13
N LYS A 45 16.65 20.45 -4.23
CA LYS A 45 17.09 21.01 -5.52
C LYS A 45 17.53 22.47 -5.39
N ARG A 46 16.86 23.28 -4.56
CA ARG A 46 17.30 24.68 -4.35
C ARG A 46 18.72 24.81 -3.77
N LYS A 47 19.21 23.79 -3.05
CA LYS A 47 20.47 23.84 -2.29
C LYS A 47 21.69 23.48 -3.15
N GLY A 48 21.50 22.93 -4.33
CA GLY A 48 22.57 22.58 -5.26
C GLY A 48 22.22 21.40 -6.17
N ASP A 49 23.12 21.06 -7.08
CA ASP A 49 22.84 20.08 -8.15
C ASP A 49 22.95 18.61 -7.71
N VAL A 50 23.75 18.30 -6.68
CA VAL A 50 23.88 16.92 -6.13
C VAL A 50 22.78 16.62 -5.11
N TRP A 51 21.56 17.08 -5.40
CA TRP A 51 20.46 17.09 -4.44
C TRP A 51 19.85 15.71 -4.21
N LEU A 52 19.84 14.85 -5.23
CA LEU A 52 19.17 13.55 -5.17
C LEU A 52 19.91 12.57 -4.26
N GLU A 53 21.24 12.48 -4.40
CA GLU A 53 22.10 11.65 -3.55
C GLU A 53 21.99 12.12 -2.10
N LYS A 54 22.04 13.43 -1.88
CA LYS A 54 21.87 14.02 -0.55
C LYS A 54 20.49 13.76 0.03
N LEU A 55 19.43 13.84 -0.78
CA LEU A 55 18.06 13.52 -0.37
C LEU A 55 17.94 12.07 0.10
N LEU A 56 18.54 11.13 -0.63
CA LEU A 56 18.54 9.71 -0.27
C LEU A 56 19.28 9.46 1.04
N ASP A 57 20.49 10.02 1.19
CA ASP A 57 21.33 9.83 2.37
C ASP A 57 20.68 10.46 3.61
N ASP A 58 20.20 11.69 3.53
CA ASP A 58 19.49 12.34 4.63
C ASP A 58 18.18 11.59 4.98
N THR A 59 17.46 11.08 3.97
CA THR A 59 16.26 10.26 4.21
C THR A 59 16.61 8.93 4.88
N TYR A 60 17.76 8.35 4.56
CA TYR A 60 18.30 7.16 5.21
C TYR A 60 18.68 7.41 6.69
N GLU A 61 19.09 8.60 7.06
CA GLU A 61 19.38 8.95 8.45
C GLU A 61 18.13 9.22 9.30
N LYS A 62 17.05 9.75 8.68
CA LYS A 62 15.79 10.06 9.39
C LYS A 62 15.14 8.83 10.04
N LYS A 63 14.79 8.91 11.32
CA LYS A 63 14.06 7.84 12.03
C LYS A 63 12.60 7.74 11.57
N GLY A 64 11.97 6.58 11.75
CA GLY A 64 10.54 6.38 11.47
C GLY A 64 10.26 5.49 10.26
N LYS A 65 9.17 4.71 10.35
CA LYS A 65 8.80 3.73 9.31
C LYS A 65 8.47 4.39 7.96
N GLU A 66 7.96 5.61 7.98
CA GLU A 66 7.63 6.39 6.78
C GLU A 66 8.85 6.72 5.92
N ASN A 67 10.01 6.97 6.56
CA ASN A 67 11.24 7.29 5.84
C ASN A 67 11.79 6.09 5.06
N LYS A 68 11.47 4.86 5.48
CA LYS A 68 11.74 3.67 4.66
C LYS A 68 10.97 3.73 3.34
N PHE A 69 9.69 4.11 3.39
CA PHE A 69 8.87 4.19 2.18
C PHE A 69 9.32 5.35 1.27
N LYS A 70 9.60 6.52 1.85
CA LYS A 70 10.16 7.65 1.07
C LYS A 70 11.46 7.28 0.38
N LEU A 71 12.36 6.61 1.09
CA LEU A 71 13.63 6.14 0.54
C LEU A 71 13.41 5.22 -0.67
N LEU A 72 12.47 4.28 -0.57
CA LEU A 72 12.08 3.43 -1.70
C LEU A 72 11.52 4.25 -2.86
N TRP A 73 10.60 5.19 -2.59
CA TRP A 73 9.96 6.00 -3.62
C TRP A 73 10.96 6.91 -4.34
N PHE A 74 11.85 7.58 -3.63
CA PHE A 74 12.92 8.37 -4.26
C PHE A 74 13.83 7.50 -5.12
N GLY A 75 14.08 6.25 -4.71
CA GLY A 75 14.76 5.24 -5.53
C GLY A 75 13.94 4.67 -6.69
N GLY A 76 12.68 5.09 -6.88
CA GLY A 76 11.79 4.55 -7.93
C GLY A 76 11.30 3.12 -7.67
N LEU A 77 11.29 2.69 -6.40
CA LEU A 77 10.95 1.33 -5.98
C LEU A 77 9.79 1.33 -4.97
N ASN A 78 9.19 0.15 -4.77
CA ASN A 78 8.24 -0.10 -3.71
C ASN A 78 8.67 -1.32 -2.87
N ASP A 79 8.08 -1.46 -1.67
CA ASP A 79 8.47 -2.48 -0.68
C ASP A 79 8.27 -3.91 -1.21
N LYS A 80 7.25 -4.14 -2.03
CA LYS A 80 6.95 -5.45 -2.62
C LYS A 80 8.04 -5.84 -3.62
N THR A 81 8.44 -4.92 -4.49
CA THR A 81 9.54 -5.15 -5.45
C THR A 81 10.83 -5.52 -4.73
N VAL A 82 11.24 -4.74 -3.72
CA VAL A 82 12.49 -5.01 -2.98
C VAL A 82 12.46 -6.35 -2.25
N LYS A 83 11.34 -6.70 -1.60
CA LYS A 83 11.20 -8.00 -0.95
C LYS A 83 11.32 -9.14 -1.95
N ASN A 84 10.69 -9.02 -3.11
CA ASN A 84 10.78 -10.04 -4.16
C ASN A 84 12.21 -10.21 -4.66
N MET A 85 12.95 -9.11 -4.89
CA MET A 85 14.35 -9.15 -5.36
C MET A 85 15.31 -9.79 -4.35
N THR A 86 15.01 -9.66 -3.06
CA THR A 86 15.95 -10.01 -1.98
C THR A 86 15.55 -11.27 -1.21
N GLY A 87 14.47 -11.93 -1.60
CA GLY A 87 13.94 -13.09 -0.87
C GLY A 87 13.29 -12.73 0.48
N GLY A 88 12.77 -11.51 0.63
CA GLY A 88 11.89 -11.11 1.74
C GLY A 88 12.42 -10.01 2.65
N THR A 89 13.65 -9.50 2.44
CA THR A 89 14.17 -8.39 3.24
C THR A 89 13.82 -7.03 2.63
N SER A 90 13.63 -6.04 3.50
CA SER A 90 13.39 -4.64 3.12
C SER A 90 14.00 -3.73 4.19
N LYS A 91 15.18 -4.09 4.70
CA LYS A 91 15.89 -3.25 5.66
C LYS A 91 16.34 -1.94 4.99
N LYS A 92 16.52 -0.88 5.78
CA LYS A 92 16.69 0.48 5.25
C LYS A 92 17.94 0.61 4.37
N GLU A 93 19.01 -0.08 4.76
CA GLU A 93 20.28 -0.17 4.05
C GLU A 93 20.14 -0.89 2.70
N VAL A 94 19.33 -1.96 2.64
CA VAL A 94 19.01 -2.67 1.40
C VAL A 94 18.17 -1.77 0.49
N CYS A 95 17.21 -1.04 1.04
CA CYS A 95 16.41 -0.08 0.28
C CYS A 95 17.26 1.05 -0.31
N LEU A 96 18.25 1.57 0.44
CA LEU A 96 19.16 2.61 -0.04
C LEU A 96 20.02 2.10 -1.19
N ASP A 97 20.66 0.94 -1.02
CA ASP A 97 21.53 0.33 -2.03
C ASP A 97 20.78 0.04 -3.34
N LEU A 98 19.62 -0.63 -3.24
CA LEU A 98 18.80 -0.92 -4.42
C LEU A 98 18.23 0.35 -5.06
N GLY A 99 17.84 1.34 -4.26
CA GLY A 99 17.35 2.62 -4.76
C GLY A 99 18.42 3.37 -5.56
N LYS A 100 19.65 3.45 -5.04
CA LYS A 100 20.80 4.03 -5.75
C LYS A 100 21.11 3.29 -7.04
N LYS A 101 21.14 1.95 -7.01
CA LYS A 101 21.35 1.10 -8.20
C LYS A 101 20.27 1.31 -9.26
N ASN A 102 19.02 1.43 -8.84
CA ASN A 102 17.90 1.65 -9.77
C ASN A 102 17.98 3.04 -10.42
N ILE A 103 18.31 4.08 -9.65
CA ILE A 103 18.53 5.43 -10.20
C ILE A 103 19.66 5.42 -11.23
N GLU A 104 20.78 4.77 -10.92
CA GLU A 104 21.92 4.70 -11.83
C GLU A 104 21.57 3.93 -13.12
N ALA A 105 20.86 2.82 -13.00
CA ALA A 105 20.35 2.09 -14.17
C ALA A 105 19.41 2.97 -15.02
N PHE A 106 18.54 3.75 -14.38
CA PHE A 106 17.67 4.71 -15.08
C PHE A 106 18.47 5.80 -15.82
N ARG A 107 19.51 6.36 -15.18
CA ARG A 107 20.38 7.38 -15.79
C ARG A 107 21.11 6.84 -17.03
N LEU A 108 21.64 5.62 -16.95
CA LEU A 108 22.32 4.97 -18.07
C LEU A 108 21.37 4.69 -19.23
N LEU A 109 20.17 4.18 -18.95
CA LEU A 109 19.17 3.94 -20.00
C LEU A 109 18.73 5.22 -20.69
N LEU A 110 18.54 6.31 -19.94
CA LEU A 110 18.14 7.60 -20.52
C LEU A 110 19.24 8.20 -21.41
N SER A 111 20.51 8.12 -20.99
CA SER A 111 21.62 8.65 -21.79
C SER A 111 21.85 7.86 -23.08
N GLU A 112 21.66 6.54 -23.08
CA GLU A 112 21.67 5.71 -24.28
C GLU A 112 20.54 6.12 -25.25
N ILE A 113 19.35 6.35 -24.71
CA ILE A 113 18.16 6.74 -25.46
C ILE A 113 18.31 8.14 -26.11
N GLU A 114 18.79 9.14 -25.36
CA GLU A 114 19.06 10.50 -25.87
C GLU A 114 20.09 10.51 -27.02
N SER A 115 21.05 9.59 -26.99
CA SER A 115 22.09 9.51 -28.03
C SER A 115 21.61 8.95 -29.37
N SER A 116 20.40 8.36 -29.42
CA SER A 116 19.95 7.55 -30.55
C SER A 116 18.72 8.09 -31.30
N GLU A 117 17.90 8.97 -30.73
CA GLU A 117 16.61 9.37 -31.34
C GLU A 117 16.14 10.81 -31.03
N ASN A 118 15.32 11.39 -31.92
CA ASN A 118 14.57 12.65 -31.70
C ASN A 118 13.35 12.40 -30.79
N LEU A 119 13.58 12.26 -29.49
CA LEU A 119 12.54 11.90 -28.54
C LEU A 119 11.85 13.11 -27.90
N TYR A 120 10.61 12.89 -27.46
CA TYR A 120 9.87 13.87 -26.68
C TYR A 120 10.44 13.93 -25.25
N GLN A 121 10.72 15.15 -24.79
CA GLN A 121 11.27 15.40 -23.45
C GLN A 121 10.17 15.82 -22.47
N ILE A 122 10.31 15.40 -21.22
CA ILE A 122 9.48 15.86 -20.10
C ILE A 122 10.34 16.77 -19.24
N ARG A 123 9.89 18.01 -19.01
CA ARG A 123 10.55 18.98 -18.14
C ARG A 123 9.62 19.44 -17.03
N ILE A 124 10.06 19.33 -15.79
CA ILE A 124 9.25 19.63 -14.61
C ILE A 124 9.76 20.89 -13.93
N ILE A 125 8.87 21.86 -13.77
CA ILE A 125 9.10 23.07 -12.99
C ILE A 125 8.26 22.97 -11.72
N ILE A 126 8.92 22.99 -10.56
CA ILE A 126 8.24 22.98 -9.25
C ILE A 126 8.22 24.42 -8.73
N LYS A 127 7.03 24.92 -8.42
CA LYS A 127 6.81 26.30 -7.95
C LYS A 127 6.27 26.32 -6.53
N LYS A 128 6.77 27.25 -5.72
CA LYS A 128 6.27 27.58 -4.39
C LYS A 128 6.30 29.09 -4.23
N ASP A 129 5.11 29.70 -4.18
CA ASP A 129 4.95 31.15 -4.12
C ASP A 129 5.71 31.86 -5.26
N THR A 130 6.73 32.65 -4.93
CA THR A 130 7.60 33.36 -5.90
C THR A 130 8.86 32.59 -6.27
N GLU A 131 9.13 31.46 -5.63
CA GLU A 131 10.30 30.63 -5.87
C GLU A 131 9.97 29.49 -6.85
N GLN A 132 10.95 29.10 -7.67
CA GLN A 132 10.84 27.93 -8.53
C GLN A 132 12.18 27.19 -8.62
N VAL A 133 12.10 25.87 -8.78
CA VAL A 133 13.23 25.05 -9.21
C VAL A 133 12.83 24.32 -10.48
N GLU A 134 13.81 24.09 -11.32
CA GLU A 134 13.64 23.35 -12.56
C GLU A 134 14.43 22.06 -12.47
N LEU A 135 13.77 20.96 -12.79
CA LEU A 135 14.40 19.66 -12.93
C LEU A 135 14.88 19.52 -14.37
N ASP A 136 16.11 19.04 -14.56
CA ASP A 136 16.58 18.62 -15.87
C ASP A 136 15.79 17.41 -16.40
N GLU A 137 16.12 16.93 -17.59
CA GLU A 137 15.39 15.84 -18.25
C GLU A 137 15.43 14.55 -17.43
N ILE A 138 16.61 14.18 -16.92
CA ILE A 138 16.83 12.99 -16.10
C ILE A 138 16.09 13.14 -14.77
N GLU A 139 16.26 14.27 -14.08
CA GLU A 139 15.62 14.59 -12.81
C GLU A 139 14.08 14.60 -12.94
N SER A 140 13.56 15.09 -14.07
CA SER A 140 12.13 15.10 -14.36
C SER A 140 11.57 13.69 -14.50
N ILE A 141 12.27 12.79 -15.21
CA ILE A 141 11.86 11.39 -15.31
C ILE A 141 11.98 10.67 -13.97
N ILE A 142 13.04 10.92 -13.20
CA ILE A 142 13.19 10.39 -11.84
C ILE A 142 12.01 10.83 -10.96
N PHE A 143 11.62 12.10 -11.02
CA PHE A 143 10.44 12.61 -10.29
C PHE A 143 9.16 11.86 -10.68
N VAL A 144 8.91 11.66 -11.99
CA VAL A 144 7.74 10.89 -12.47
C VAL A 144 7.78 9.45 -11.93
N ASN A 145 8.95 8.82 -11.95
CA ASN A 145 9.12 7.46 -11.44
C ASN A 145 8.88 7.40 -9.92
N THR A 146 9.37 8.38 -9.16
CA THR A 146 9.11 8.51 -7.73
C THR A 146 7.62 8.59 -7.42
N ILE A 147 6.88 9.46 -8.12
CA ILE A 147 5.43 9.60 -7.93
C ILE A 147 4.70 8.31 -8.32
N SER A 148 5.16 7.62 -9.37
CA SER A 148 4.59 6.34 -9.82
C SER A 148 4.80 5.22 -8.80
N ALA A 149 6.01 5.05 -8.28
CA ALA A 149 6.33 4.08 -7.23
C ALA A 149 5.55 4.34 -5.94
N MET A 150 5.39 5.62 -5.57
CA MET A 150 4.56 6.05 -4.46
C MET A 150 3.08 5.70 -4.70
N LYS A 151 2.53 5.98 -5.90
CA LYS A 151 1.14 5.67 -6.25
C LYS A 151 0.83 4.18 -6.10
N LEU A 152 1.71 3.31 -6.62
CA LEU A 152 1.58 1.86 -6.49
C LEU A 152 1.55 1.41 -5.03
N THR A 153 2.40 2.00 -4.19
CA THR A 153 2.44 1.73 -2.75
C THR A 153 1.13 2.13 -2.07
N ILE A 154 0.61 3.32 -2.35
CA ILE A 154 -0.66 3.81 -1.77
C ILE A 154 -1.83 2.96 -2.22
N GLN A 155 -1.93 2.62 -3.51
CA GLN A 155 -3.02 1.82 -4.04
C GLN A 155 -3.06 0.44 -3.39
N GLY A 156 -1.93 -0.30 -3.43
CA GLY A 156 -1.86 -1.64 -2.85
C GLY A 156 -2.14 -1.63 -1.35
N GLY A 157 -1.55 -0.66 -0.62
CA GLY A 157 -1.75 -0.53 0.82
C GLY A 157 -3.19 -0.19 1.19
N ALA A 158 -3.83 0.74 0.48
CA ALA A 158 -5.19 1.18 0.79
C ALA A 158 -6.24 0.10 0.51
N TRP A 159 -6.14 -0.64 -0.60
CA TRP A 159 -7.05 -1.75 -0.89
C TRP A 159 -6.95 -2.84 0.18
N SER A 160 -5.73 -3.21 0.58
CA SER A 160 -5.52 -4.21 1.63
C SER A 160 -6.02 -3.74 3.00
N GLU A 161 -5.70 -2.50 3.40
CA GLU A 161 -6.11 -1.93 4.68
C GLU A 161 -7.64 -1.82 4.79
N VAL A 162 -8.29 -1.28 3.75
CA VAL A 162 -9.74 -1.13 3.73
C VAL A 162 -10.43 -2.47 3.66
N GLY A 163 -9.92 -3.42 2.85
CA GLY A 163 -10.44 -4.78 2.77
C GLY A 163 -10.47 -5.45 4.14
N LYS A 164 -9.32 -5.58 4.80
CA LYS A 164 -9.20 -6.21 6.13
C LYS A 164 -10.10 -5.58 7.20
N GLN A 165 -10.14 -4.25 7.26
CA GLN A 165 -10.99 -3.56 8.25
C GLN A 165 -12.48 -3.71 7.95
N THR A 166 -12.84 -3.76 6.67
CA THR A 166 -14.23 -3.93 6.23
C THR A 166 -14.69 -5.36 6.46
N GLU A 167 -13.89 -6.38 6.10
CA GLU A 167 -14.21 -7.80 6.28
C GLU A 167 -14.62 -8.08 7.73
N LYS A 168 -13.79 -7.68 8.69
CA LYS A 168 -14.10 -7.86 10.13
C LYS A 168 -15.36 -7.11 10.57
N SER A 169 -15.54 -5.88 10.12
CA SER A 169 -16.70 -5.06 10.48
C SER A 169 -18.00 -5.57 9.83
N LEU A 170 -17.89 -6.14 8.63
CA LEU A 170 -18.99 -6.73 7.88
C LEU A 170 -19.45 -8.02 8.56
N LEU A 171 -18.53 -8.91 8.94
CA LEU A 171 -18.87 -10.12 9.71
C LEU A 171 -19.58 -9.78 11.02
N PHE A 172 -19.07 -8.82 11.79
CA PHE A 172 -19.74 -8.35 13.00
C PHE A 172 -21.17 -7.88 12.70
N THR A 173 -21.35 -7.08 11.65
CA THR A 173 -22.67 -6.54 11.29
C THR A 173 -23.62 -7.65 10.85
N ILE A 174 -23.15 -8.62 10.06
CA ILE A 174 -23.93 -9.79 9.65
C ILE A 174 -24.38 -10.61 10.86
N PHE A 175 -23.47 -10.90 11.80
CA PHE A 175 -23.80 -11.67 13.01
C PHE A 175 -24.86 -10.97 13.86
N GLN A 176 -24.76 -9.64 14.00
CA GLN A 176 -25.76 -8.83 14.70
C GLN A 176 -27.12 -8.83 13.99
N LEU A 177 -27.14 -8.70 12.65
CA LEU A 177 -28.37 -8.76 11.85
C LEU A 177 -29.05 -10.13 11.93
N LEU A 178 -28.27 -11.20 11.98
CA LEU A 178 -28.74 -12.58 12.16
C LEU A 178 -29.05 -12.93 13.62
N LYS A 179 -28.80 -12.00 14.57
CA LYS A 179 -28.99 -12.18 16.02
C LYS A 179 -28.24 -13.39 16.58
N ILE A 180 -27.01 -13.60 16.12
CA ILE A 180 -26.13 -14.63 16.65
C ILE A 180 -25.69 -14.19 18.06
N PRO A 181 -25.83 -15.02 19.09
CA PRO A 181 -25.37 -14.70 20.44
C PRO A 181 -23.86 -14.38 20.46
N GLU A 182 -23.44 -13.42 21.29
CA GLU A 182 -22.02 -13.01 21.34
C GLU A 182 -21.10 -14.12 21.85
N GLU A 183 -21.62 -15.03 22.66
CA GLU A 183 -20.93 -16.25 23.10
C GLU A 183 -20.70 -17.27 21.97
N ASP A 184 -21.43 -17.13 20.86
CA ASP A 184 -21.40 -18.05 19.72
C ASP A 184 -20.47 -17.60 18.59
N TYR A 185 -19.69 -16.53 18.77
CA TYR A 185 -18.63 -16.18 17.83
C TYR A 185 -17.42 -15.51 18.48
N VAL A 186 -16.28 -15.53 17.77
CA VAL A 186 -15.07 -14.79 18.12
C VAL A 186 -14.56 -14.09 16.85
N LEU A 187 -14.31 -12.78 16.93
CA LEU A 187 -13.79 -11.97 15.81
C LEU A 187 -12.36 -11.48 16.04
N ILE A 188 -11.85 -11.61 17.27
CA ILE A 188 -10.53 -11.10 17.66
C ILE A 188 -9.55 -12.26 17.63
N PHE A 189 -8.58 -12.18 16.71
CA PHE A 189 -7.60 -13.24 16.50
C PHE A 189 -6.80 -13.61 17.76
N ASP A 190 -6.41 -12.61 18.56
CA ASP A 190 -5.72 -12.86 19.83
C ASP A 190 -6.59 -13.62 20.85
N GLU A 191 -7.91 -13.44 20.81
CA GLU A 191 -8.84 -14.21 21.64
C GLU A 191 -9.01 -15.63 21.12
N MET A 192 -9.05 -15.82 19.80
CA MET A 192 -9.07 -17.15 19.19
C MET A 192 -7.84 -17.96 19.60
N LYS A 193 -6.65 -17.34 19.56
CA LYS A 193 -5.39 -17.95 20.02
C LYS A 193 -5.41 -18.31 21.50
N LYS A 194 -5.88 -17.40 22.36
CA LYS A 194 -5.99 -17.66 23.81
C LYS A 194 -6.92 -18.83 24.14
N LYS A 195 -7.92 -19.06 23.28
CA LYS A 195 -8.87 -20.18 23.39
C LYS A 195 -8.41 -21.44 22.64
N ASP A 196 -7.19 -21.46 22.09
CA ASP A 196 -6.64 -22.56 21.29
C ASP A 196 -7.53 -22.98 20.10
N LEU A 197 -8.28 -22.02 19.54
CA LEU A 197 -9.20 -22.26 18.41
C LEU A 197 -8.49 -22.20 17.05
N VAL A 198 -7.31 -21.57 17.02
CA VAL A 198 -6.52 -21.33 15.80
C VAL A 198 -5.04 -21.39 16.14
N GLY A 199 -4.23 -21.83 15.18
CA GLY A 199 -2.76 -21.80 15.30
C GLY A 199 -2.18 -20.39 15.10
N ASN A 200 -1.02 -20.30 14.44
CA ASN A 200 -0.36 -19.01 14.20
C ASN A 200 -0.98 -18.17 13.06
N ARG A 201 -1.99 -18.71 12.38
CA ARG A 201 -2.58 -18.16 11.17
C ARG A 201 -3.82 -17.33 11.48
N GLU A 202 -3.87 -16.10 10.99
CA GLU A 202 -5.04 -15.21 11.12
C GLU A 202 -6.25 -15.78 10.37
N ILE A 203 -7.39 -15.84 11.08
CA ILE A 203 -8.73 -16.22 10.58
C ILE A 203 -9.68 -15.06 10.92
N ASP A 204 -10.63 -14.76 10.03
CA ASP A 204 -11.47 -13.56 10.17
C ASP A 204 -12.53 -13.71 11.27
N ALA A 205 -13.13 -14.91 11.42
CA ALA A 205 -14.00 -15.25 12.54
C ALA A 205 -14.01 -16.75 12.88
N ILE A 206 -14.40 -17.05 14.12
CA ILE A 206 -14.90 -18.37 14.53
C ILE A 206 -16.37 -18.21 14.87
N ILE A 207 -17.23 -19.12 14.41
CA ILE A 207 -18.61 -19.24 14.85
C ILE A 207 -18.83 -20.64 15.44
N PHE A 208 -19.62 -20.75 16.49
CA PHE A 208 -19.97 -22.03 17.10
C PHE A 208 -21.30 -22.54 16.56
N ASN A 209 -21.35 -23.81 16.15
CA ASN A 209 -22.60 -24.44 15.76
C ASN A 209 -23.46 -24.77 17.01
N ARG A 210 -24.62 -25.39 16.80
CA ARG A 210 -25.54 -25.76 17.89
C ARG A 210 -24.93 -26.72 18.90
N ASP A 211 -24.00 -27.55 18.46
CA ASP A 211 -23.26 -28.52 19.28
C ASP A 211 -21.97 -27.93 19.89
N LYS A 212 -21.79 -26.60 19.76
CA LYS A 212 -20.61 -25.83 20.21
C LYS A 212 -19.30 -26.24 19.54
N GLU A 213 -19.37 -26.80 18.34
CA GLU A 213 -18.19 -27.04 17.52
C GLU A 213 -17.77 -25.74 16.81
N PRO A 214 -16.46 -25.41 16.81
CA PRO A 214 -15.96 -24.20 16.18
C PRO A 214 -15.89 -24.38 14.65
N LEU A 215 -16.42 -23.41 13.91
CA LEU A 215 -16.33 -23.29 12.47
C LEU A 215 -15.52 -22.03 12.12
N THR A 216 -14.52 -22.20 11.27
CA THR A 216 -13.67 -21.13 10.75
C THR A 216 -14.36 -20.39 9.61
N VAL A 217 -14.35 -19.06 9.68
CA VAL A 217 -14.91 -18.18 8.66
C VAL A 217 -13.81 -17.30 8.10
N GLU A 218 -13.67 -17.28 6.79
CA GLU A 218 -12.85 -16.34 6.04
C GLU A 218 -13.76 -15.58 5.07
N LEU A 219 -13.76 -14.25 5.17
CA LEU A 219 -14.55 -13.36 4.32
C LEU A 219 -13.58 -12.58 3.44
N LYS A 220 -13.80 -12.55 2.13
CA LYS A 220 -12.93 -11.82 1.21
C LYS A 220 -13.73 -10.94 0.26
N LEU A 221 -13.40 -9.65 0.24
CA LEU A 221 -13.97 -8.72 -0.75
C LEU A 221 -13.21 -8.85 -2.09
N LEU A 222 -13.65 -9.80 -2.92
CA LEU A 222 -12.99 -10.13 -4.17
C LEU A 222 -13.23 -9.10 -5.30
N GLY A 223 -12.18 -8.84 -6.06
CA GLY A 223 -12.26 -8.17 -7.36
C GLY A 223 -12.35 -9.19 -8.49
N ILE A 224 -12.94 -8.79 -9.63
CA ILE A 224 -13.12 -9.65 -10.81
C ILE A 224 -11.80 -10.27 -11.31
N GLY A 225 -10.67 -9.59 -11.08
CA GLY A 225 -9.35 -10.01 -11.55
C GLY A 225 -8.51 -10.83 -10.57
N ASN A 226 -8.99 -11.14 -9.36
CA ASN A 226 -8.18 -11.81 -8.32
C ASN A 226 -8.80 -13.13 -7.82
N PRO A 227 -9.08 -14.12 -8.70
CA PRO A 227 -9.66 -15.40 -8.29
C PRO A 227 -8.71 -16.23 -7.41
N GLU A 228 -7.40 -16.00 -7.49
CA GLU A 228 -6.38 -16.73 -6.72
C GLU A 228 -6.52 -16.56 -5.21
N ILE A 229 -7.19 -15.49 -4.76
CA ILE A 229 -7.50 -15.27 -3.34
C ILE A 229 -8.52 -16.32 -2.86
N GLY A 230 -9.45 -16.72 -3.73
CA GLY A 230 -10.40 -17.80 -3.45
C GLY A 230 -9.70 -19.17 -3.41
N ASP A 231 -8.76 -19.42 -4.31
CA ASP A 231 -7.93 -20.64 -4.28
C ASP A 231 -7.10 -20.71 -3.00
N GLU A 232 -6.58 -19.57 -2.55
CA GLU A 232 -5.89 -19.48 -1.29
C GLU A 232 -6.83 -19.84 -0.14
N ALA A 233 -8.03 -19.26 -0.06
CA ALA A 233 -9.03 -19.62 0.97
C ALA A 233 -9.35 -21.11 1.00
N LEU A 234 -9.59 -21.72 -0.18
CA LEU A 234 -9.90 -23.15 -0.31
C LEU A 234 -8.74 -24.04 0.12
N ALA A 235 -7.51 -23.71 -0.28
CA ALA A 235 -6.31 -24.46 0.11
C ALA A 235 -6.09 -24.46 1.64
N ARG A 236 -6.66 -23.48 2.34
CA ARG A 236 -6.54 -23.33 3.80
C ARG A 236 -7.58 -24.12 4.59
N LYS A 237 -8.52 -24.81 3.90
CA LYS A 237 -9.58 -25.65 4.51
C LYS A 237 -10.43 -24.89 5.53
N VAL A 238 -10.81 -23.66 5.21
CA VAL A 238 -11.79 -22.92 6.02
C VAL A 238 -13.17 -23.59 5.91
N ASP A 239 -13.94 -23.59 7.00
CA ASP A 239 -15.26 -24.22 7.03
C ASP A 239 -16.29 -23.40 6.25
N LEU A 240 -16.15 -22.07 6.30
CA LEU A 240 -16.99 -21.13 5.57
C LEU A 240 -16.13 -20.07 4.87
N PHE A 241 -16.25 -20.02 3.54
CA PHE A 241 -15.68 -18.95 2.73
C PHE A 241 -16.80 -18.05 2.19
N LEU A 242 -16.71 -16.76 2.49
CA LEU A 242 -17.71 -15.74 2.14
C LEU A 242 -17.13 -14.64 1.25
#